data_AF-A0A851HXN7-F1
#
_entry.id   AF-A0A851HXN7-F1
#
_cell.length_a   1.000
_cell.length_b   1.000
_cell.length_c   1.000
_cell.angle_alpha   90.00
_cell.angle_beta   90.00
_cell.angle_gamma   90.00
#
_symmetry.space_group_name_H-M   'P 1'
#
loop_
_entity.id
_entity.type
_entity.pdbx_description
1 polymer ?
#
loop_
_entity_poly.entity_id
_entity_poly.type
_entity_poly.pdbx_seq_one_letter_code
_entity_poly.pdbx_strand_id
1 'polypeptide(L)' 'MPNTNNCLSEVELLLKQRYGVSFADIGIDGQEWLDRFGDQPLVEAVEAYAAKYDLTPLTSAAFTPSSK' A
#
# COMPACT_ATOMS: atom_id res chain seq x y z
N MET A 1 21.44 -14.24 -0.37
CA MET A 1 20.43 -13.30 -0.90
C MET A 1 19.09 -13.81 -0.38
N PRO A 2 18.33 -13.02 0.38
CA PRO A 2 17.65 -11.84 -0.16
C PRO A 2 17.70 -10.58 0.72
N ASN A 3 17.63 -9.40 0.08
CA ASN A 3 17.48 -8.09 0.71
C ASN A 3 15.98 -7.81 0.91
N THR A 4 15.32 -8.50 1.83
CA THR A 4 13.87 -8.31 2.10
C THR A 4 13.66 -7.58 3.41
N ASN A 5 14.19 -6.36 3.51
CA ASN A 5 13.78 -5.44 4.57
C ASN A 5 12.60 -4.62 4.06
N ASN A 6 11.40 -5.22 4.05
CA ASN A 6 10.16 -4.46 3.97
C ASN A 6 10.02 -3.69 5.28
N CYS A 7 10.67 -2.53 5.38
CA CYS A 7 10.52 -1.64 6.50
C CYS A 7 9.05 -1.21 6.56
N LEU A 8 8.32 -1.67 7.57
CA LEU A 8 6.92 -1.30 7.80
C LEU A 8 6.73 0.21 7.79
N SER A 9 7.70 0.96 8.31
CA SER A 9 7.70 2.42 8.25
C SER A 9 7.65 2.98 6.82
N GLU A 10 8.35 2.37 5.87
CA GLU A 10 8.34 2.76 4.45
C GLU A 10 7.02 2.37 3.78
N VAL A 11 6.50 1.18 4.09
CA VAL A 11 5.18 0.73 3.61
C VAL A 11 4.08 1.66 4.10
N GLU A 12 4.09 2.03 5.37
CA GLU A 12 3.10 2.97 5.93
C GLU A 12 3.21 4.34 5.27
N LEU A 13 4.44 4.82 5.05
CA LEU A 13 4.67 6.08 4.34
C LEU A 13 4.09 6.02 2.93
N LEU A 14 4.31 4.91 2.20
CA LEU A 14 3.78 4.70 0.86
C LEU A 14 2.25 4.63 0.85
N LEU A 15 1.64 3.89 1.77
CA LEU A 15 0.17 3.82 1.91
C LEU A 15 -0.42 5.21 2.19
N LYS A 16 0.19 5.98 3.08
CA LYS A 16 -0.25 7.36 3.38
C LYS A 16 -0.08 8.28 2.17
N GLN A 17 1.04 8.21 1.47
CA GLN A 17 1.30 9.08 0.31
C GLN A 17 0.45 8.71 -0.92
N ARG A 18 0.27 7.41 -1.19
CA ARG A 18 -0.40 6.90 -2.40
C ARG A 18 -1.90 6.79 -2.23
N TYR A 19 -2.39 6.39 -1.06
CA TYR A 19 -3.79 6.07 -0.81
C TYR A 19 -4.40 6.85 0.35
N GLY A 20 -3.59 7.55 1.16
CA GLY A 20 -4.07 8.28 2.32
C GLY A 20 -4.44 7.40 3.50
N VAL A 21 -4.13 6.10 3.42
CA VAL A 21 -4.44 5.12 4.46
C VAL A 21 -3.18 4.75 5.25
N SER A 22 -3.37 4.22 6.45
CA SER A 22 -2.29 3.76 7.33
C SER A 22 -2.60 2.35 7.83
N PHE A 23 -1.64 1.67 8.45
CA PHE A 23 -1.88 0.34 9.05
C PHE A 23 -3.06 0.34 10.01
N ALA A 24 -3.23 1.42 10.78
CA ALA A 24 -4.37 1.61 11.67
C ALA A 24 -5.71 1.76 10.94
N ASP A 25 -5.70 2.35 9.73
CA ASP A 25 -6.90 2.55 8.91
C ASP A 25 -7.34 1.23 8.25
N ILE A 26 -6.37 0.44 7.79
CA ILE A 26 -6.62 -0.86 7.17
C ILE A 26 -6.81 -2.01 8.17
N GLY A 27 -6.58 -1.75 9.46
CA GLY A 27 -6.76 -2.74 10.53
C GLY A 27 -5.81 -3.94 10.42
N ILE A 28 -4.63 -3.76 9.83
CA ILE A 28 -3.60 -4.80 9.71
C ILE A 28 -2.40 -4.43 10.55
N ASP A 29 -1.94 -5.39 11.35
CA ASP A 29 -0.67 -5.29 12.07
C ASP A 29 0.51 -5.46 11.12
N GLY A 30 1.61 -4.75 11.42
CA GLY A 30 2.82 -4.83 10.60
C GLY A 30 3.41 -6.24 10.52
N GLN A 31 3.26 -7.08 11.55
CA GLN A 31 3.65 -8.48 11.45
C GLN A 31 2.81 -9.26 10.43
N GLU A 32 1.50 -9.02 10.40
CA GLU A 32 0.59 -9.66 9.44
C GLU A 32 0.88 -9.19 8.01
N TRP A 33 1.28 -7.92 7.85
CA TRP A 33 1.77 -7.41 6.57
C TRP A 33 3.02 -8.16 6.10
N LEU A 34 4.01 -8.37 6.99
CA LEU A 34 5.23 -9.09 6.66
C LEU A 34 4.96 -10.58 6.36
N ASP A 35 4.01 -11.21 7.04
CA ASP A 35 3.63 -12.58 6.74
C ASP A 35 3.05 -12.73 5.33
N ARG A 36 2.22 -11.77 4.91
CA ARG A 36 1.56 -11.80 3.59
C ARG A 36 2.41 -11.27 2.44
N PHE A 37 3.16 -10.20 2.68
CA PHE A 37 3.85 -9.43 1.65
C PHE A 37 5.34 -9.22 1.94
N GLY A 38 5.87 -9.78 3.03
CA GLY A 38 7.28 -9.63 3.41
C GLY A 38 8.27 -10.27 2.45
N ASP A 39 7.79 -11.17 1.58
CA ASP A 39 8.60 -11.77 0.49
C ASP A 39 8.65 -10.88 -0.78
N GLN A 40 7.73 -9.92 -0.90
CA GLN A 40 7.60 -9.05 -2.06
C GLN A 40 8.21 -7.66 -1.80
N PRO A 41 8.62 -6.91 -2.84
CA PRO A 41 9.07 -5.53 -2.67
C PRO A 41 7.94 -4.62 -2.18
N LEU A 42 8.28 -3.63 -1.36
CA LEU A 42 7.34 -2.70 -0.71
C LEU A 42 6.32 -2.05 -1.65
N VAL A 43 6.70 -1.71 -2.90
CA VAL A 43 5.77 -1.14 -3.88
C VAL A 43 4.75 -2.19 -4.34
N GLU A 44 5.19 -3.38 -4.73
CA GLU A 44 4.27 -4.44 -5.17
C GLU A 44 3.36 -4.91 -4.04
N ALA A 45 3.86 -4.98 -2.80
CA ALA A 45 3.05 -5.27 -1.63
C ALA A 45 1.90 -4.28 -1.46
N VAL A 46 2.21 -2.98 -1.54
CA VAL A 46 1.24 -1.90 -1.42
C VAL A 46 0.25 -1.91 -2.59
N GLU A 47 0.72 -2.14 -3.81
CA GLU A 47 -0.15 -2.22 -4.99
C GLU A 47 -1.05 -3.46 -4.98
N ALA A 48 -0.54 -4.63 -4.57
CA ALA A 48 -1.33 -5.84 -4.43
C ALA A 48 -2.40 -5.70 -3.35
N TYR A 49 -2.06 -5.06 -2.23
CA TYR A 49 -3.04 -4.72 -1.20
C TYR A 49 -4.10 -3.77 -1.74
N ALA A 50 -3.69 -2.67 -2.37
CA ALA A 50 -4.61 -1.70 -2.95
C ALA A 50 -5.54 -2.31 -4.02
N ALA A 51 -5.02 -3.16 -4.90
CA ALA A 51 -5.82 -3.86 -5.90
C ALA A 51 -6.82 -4.83 -5.28
N LYS A 52 -6.45 -5.49 -4.17
CA LYS A 52 -7.34 -6.43 -3.46
C LYS A 52 -8.50 -5.72 -2.74
N TYR A 53 -8.25 -4.53 -2.22
CA TYR A 53 -9.22 -3.75 -1.44
C TYR A 53 -9.84 -2.58 -2.22
N ASP A 54 -9.58 -2.50 -3.53
CA ASP A 54 -10.01 -1.42 -4.42
C ASP A 54 -9.69 -0.02 -3.84
N LEU A 55 -8.50 0.11 -3.23
CA LEU A 55 -8.08 1.40 -2.69
C LEU A 55 -7.85 2.39 -3.83
N THR A 56 -8.59 3.50 -3.80
CA THR A 56 -8.41 4.58 -4.76
C THR A 56 -7.09 5.29 -4.49
N PRO A 57 -6.13 5.31 -5.44
CA PRO A 57 -4.91 6.07 -5.26
C PRO A 57 -5.26 7.57 -5.20
N LEU A 58 -4.76 8.27 -4.18
CA LEU A 58 -4.78 9.73 -4.09
C LEU A 58 -4.22 10.37 -5.36
N THR A 59 -3.20 9.76 -5.98
CA THR A 59 -2.63 10.27 -7.23
C THR A 59 -3.54 10.07 -8.45
N SER A 60 -4.49 9.13 -8.39
CA SER A 60 -5.43 8.84 -9.49
C SER A 60 -6.68 9.72 -9.44
N ALA A 61 -6.94 10.40 -8.31
CA ALA A 61 -8.05 11.34 -8.19
C ALA A 61 -7.85 12.63 -9.01
N ALA A 62 -6.69 12.81 -9.67
CA ALA A 62 -6.40 13.95 -10.54
C ALA A 62 -6.94 13.82 -11.99
N PHE A 63 -7.49 12.66 -12.39
CA PHE A 63 -8.09 12.50 -13.71
C PHE A 63 -9.48 11.88 -13.63
N THR A 64 -10.44 12.65 -13.12
CA THR A 64 -11.74 12.64 -13.77
C THR A 64 -11.66 13.58 -14.98
N PRO A 65 -11.52 13.12 -16.23
CA PRO A 65 -12.25 13.77 -17.29
C PRO A 65 -13.72 13.53 -16.92
N SER A 66 -14.32 14.45 -16.15
CA SER A 66 -15.77 14.50 -16.01
C SER A 66 -16.34 14.54 -17.42
N SER A 67 -16.77 13.38 -17.91
CA SER A 67 -17.62 13.29 -19.09
C SER A 67 -18.97 13.85 -18.70
N LYS A 68 -19.31 15.04 -19.19
CA LYS A 68 -20.62 15.28 -19.80
C LYS A 68 -20.58 16.51 -20.70
#